data_AF-A0A1G0DPX1-F1
#
_entry.id   AF-A0A1G0DPX1-F1
#
_cell.length_a   1.000
_cell.length_b   1.000
_cell.length_c   1.000
_cell.angle_alpha   90.00
_cell.angle_beta   90.00
_cell.angle_gamma   90.00
#
_symmetry.space_group_name_H-M   'P 1'
#
loop_
_entity.id
_entity.type
_entity.pdbx_description
1 polymer ?
#
loop_
_entity_poly.entity_id
_entity_poly.type
_entity_poly.pdbx_seq_one_letter_code
_entity_poly.pdbx_strand_id
1 'polypeptide(L)'
;MMKKIHKMVFISSLTAIAGGAVAPAVFAAGISVSPAAPSGAAATFIYSDATAKPMPLPMAKTAPAAMSAYAVSPFSGPPGFQVGALGSGVMSPVNLGTSGASAQDMASPLMVSPQEFGTSNHPFTTAPVDLVGTPANAVSLRYPYRATGKLYFKKPNGASYVCSASLIKKGLIVTAAHCVTKYGGTLPRWYNSWQFVPAKYDGLAPYGIWNASIARVMSVYYNGTDSCAAGAPGVVCRNDIAILTVTPKSGVYPGKTTGWYGWGYNGYGFSGTNLALINQLGYPASHNSGNRMQRTDSQGFISAANVNNTVWGSRQTGGSSGGPELVNLSPIPGATLSGGILLGAEPQADTVVGVTSWGYTNQAVKQQGASAFTNTNILALVNAACAATPAACAP
;
A
#
# COMPACT_ATOMS: atom_id res chain seq x y z
N MET A 1 -49.29 51.24 -50.58
CA MET A 1 -48.31 50.33 -51.20
C MET A 1 -47.32 49.86 -50.13
N MET A 2 -47.55 48.69 -49.52
CA MET A 2 -46.70 48.14 -48.47
C MET A 2 -46.09 46.82 -48.95
N LYS A 3 -44.75 46.77 -49.04
CA LYS A 3 -43.96 45.60 -49.45
C LYS A 3 -43.84 44.60 -48.29
N LYS A 4 -44.19 43.34 -48.55
CA LYS A 4 -43.90 42.17 -47.71
C LYS A 4 -42.42 41.78 -47.85
N ILE A 5 -41.74 41.49 -46.73
CA ILE A 5 -40.44 40.81 -46.70
C ILE A 5 -40.61 39.53 -45.88
N HIS A 6 -40.39 38.38 -46.51
CA HIS A 6 -40.33 37.06 -45.88
C HIS A 6 -38.92 36.83 -45.32
N LYS A 7 -38.82 36.47 -44.03
CA LYS A 7 -37.58 35.92 -43.46
C LYS A 7 -37.73 34.39 -43.35
N MET A 8 -36.93 33.69 -44.16
CA MET A 8 -36.66 32.26 -44.07
C MET A 8 -35.78 32.00 -42.85
N VAL A 9 -36.17 31.08 -41.97
CA VAL A 9 -35.35 30.60 -40.84
C VAL A 9 -34.78 29.23 -41.23
N PHE A 10 -33.45 29.14 -41.34
CA PHE A 10 -32.71 27.89 -41.44
C PHE A 10 -32.57 27.29 -40.04
N ILE A 11 -33.06 26.06 -39.84
CA ILE A 11 -32.80 25.25 -38.65
C ILE A 11 -31.60 24.35 -38.97
N SER A 12 -30.44 24.66 -38.41
CA SER A 12 -29.28 23.74 -38.38
C SER A 12 -29.27 23.01 -37.04
N SER A 13 -29.66 21.74 -37.07
CA SER A 13 -29.54 20.82 -35.95
C SER A 13 -28.08 20.35 -35.81
N LEU A 14 -27.33 20.98 -34.90
CA LEU A 14 -26.01 20.51 -34.50
C LEU A 14 -26.18 19.51 -33.33
N THR A 15 -26.02 18.22 -33.61
CA THR A 15 -25.96 17.17 -32.59
C THR A 15 -24.59 17.23 -31.92
N ALA A 16 -24.50 17.78 -30.70
CA ALA A 16 -23.29 17.74 -29.91
C ALA A 16 -23.17 16.38 -29.21
N ILE A 17 -22.27 15.52 -29.70
CA ILE A 17 -21.82 14.33 -28.98
C ILE A 17 -20.85 14.80 -27.91
N ALA A 18 -21.30 14.87 -26.65
CA ALA A 18 -20.46 15.17 -25.50
C ALA A 18 -19.58 13.95 -25.15
N GLY A 19 -18.45 13.82 -25.82
CA GLY A 19 -17.34 12.96 -25.39
C GLY A 19 -16.58 13.63 -24.24
N GLY A 20 -17.11 13.54 -23.02
CA GLY A 20 -16.45 14.08 -21.83
C GLY A 20 -15.35 13.16 -21.33
N ALA A 21 -14.10 13.38 -21.75
CA ALA A 21 -12.94 12.84 -21.06
C ALA A 21 -12.80 13.57 -19.70
N VAL A 22 -13.27 12.95 -18.62
CA VAL A 22 -13.12 13.50 -17.27
C VAL A 22 -11.65 13.37 -16.87
N ALA A 23 -10.87 14.43 -17.06
CA ALA A 23 -9.54 14.55 -16.46
C ALA A 23 -9.69 14.58 -14.92
N PRO A 24 -8.82 13.91 -14.15
CA PRO A 24 -8.89 13.97 -12.70
C PRO A 24 -8.67 15.40 -12.22
N ALA A 25 -9.45 15.82 -11.22
CA ALA A 25 -9.29 17.12 -10.60
C ALA A 25 -7.98 17.16 -9.79
N VAL A 26 -7.18 18.20 -10.03
CA VAL A 26 -6.03 18.57 -9.19
C VAL A 26 -6.55 19.53 -8.13
N PHE A 27 -6.41 19.16 -6.85
CA PHE A 27 -6.79 20.03 -5.74
C PHE A 27 -5.63 20.96 -5.36
N ALA A 28 -5.95 22.06 -4.67
CA ALA A 28 -4.98 23.08 -4.23
C ALA A 28 -3.76 22.53 -3.46
N ALA A 29 -3.87 21.32 -2.88
CA ALA A 29 -2.78 20.63 -2.20
C ALA A 29 -1.84 19.81 -3.12
N GLY A 30 -1.96 19.91 -4.44
CA GLY A 30 -1.13 19.13 -5.37
C GLY A 30 -1.44 17.63 -5.33
N ILE A 31 -2.72 17.27 -5.14
CA ILE A 31 -3.23 15.89 -5.07
C ILE A 31 -4.11 15.60 -6.28
N SER A 32 -3.90 14.44 -6.89
CA SER A 32 -4.73 13.89 -7.96
C SER A 32 -5.67 12.84 -7.39
N VAL A 33 -6.93 12.89 -7.81
CA VAL A 33 -8.00 12.03 -7.29
C VAL A 33 -8.63 11.23 -8.42
N SER A 34 -8.83 9.94 -8.22
CA SER A 34 -9.52 9.10 -9.20
C SER A 34 -10.99 9.53 -9.35
N PRO A 35 -11.62 9.27 -10.51
CA PRO A 35 -13.07 9.27 -10.59
C PRO A 35 -13.66 8.34 -9.52
N ALA A 36 -14.78 8.75 -8.92
CA ALA A 36 -15.48 7.90 -7.98
C ALA A 36 -16.08 6.68 -8.72
N ALA A 37 -15.95 5.49 -8.14
CA ALA A 37 -16.68 4.33 -8.64
C ALA A 37 -18.21 4.57 -8.51
N PRO A 38 -19.05 4.10 -9.47
CA PRO A 38 -20.50 4.23 -9.38
C PRO A 38 -21.04 3.65 -8.08
N SER A 39 -21.90 4.39 -7.37
CA SER A 39 -22.58 3.91 -6.17
C SER A 39 -23.68 2.90 -6.53
N GLY A 40 -23.79 1.79 -5.78
CA GLY A 40 -24.99 0.94 -5.81
C GLY A 40 -24.83 -0.52 -6.22
N ALA A 41 -23.65 -0.99 -6.65
CA ALA A 41 -23.44 -2.43 -6.85
C ALA A 41 -23.05 -3.10 -5.53
N ALA A 42 -23.91 -3.99 -5.01
CA ALA A 42 -23.49 -4.96 -4.01
C ALA A 42 -22.32 -5.76 -4.60
N ALA A 43 -21.11 -5.58 -4.05
CA ALA A 43 -19.93 -6.18 -4.66
C ALA A 43 -19.91 -7.67 -4.38
N THR A 44 -20.23 -8.44 -5.40
CA THR A 44 -19.73 -9.81 -5.52
C THR A 44 -18.20 -9.73 -5.47
N PHE A 45 -17.53 -10.69 -4.81
CA PHE A 45 -16.09 -10.83 -4.99
C PHE A 45 -15.85 -11.16 -6.47
N ILE A 46 -15.19 -10.25 -7.20
CA ILE A 46 -15.07 -10.38 -8.66
C ILE A 46 -13.72 -10.95 -9.09
N TYR A 47 -12.88 -11.33 -8.13
CA TYR A 47 -11.54 -11.85 -8.36
C TYR A 47 -11.47 -13.29 -7.87
N SER A 48 -10.55 -14.07 -8.43
CA SER A 48 -10.06 -15.28 -7.78
C SER A 48 -8.54 -15.21 -7.76
N ASP A 49 -7.90 -15.80 -6.75
CA ASP A 49 -6.44 -15.83 -6.68
C ASP A 49 -5.81 -16.53 -7.91
N ALA A 50 -6.57 -17.36 -8.62
CA ALA A 50 -6.16 -17.99 -9.87
C ALA A 50 -6.10 -17.02 -11.07
N THR A 51 -6.87 -15.94 -11.06
CA THR A 51 -6.98 -15.01 -12.21
C THR A 51 -6.28 -13.68 -11.99
N ALA A 52 -6.10 -13.24 -10.74
CA ALA A 52 -5.45 -11.99 -10.42
C ALA A 52 -3.91 -12.14 -10.33
N LYS A 53 -3.19 -11.36 -11.15
CA LYS A 53 -1.72 -11.43 -11.24
C LYS A 53 -1.08 -10.54 -10.17
N PRO A 54 0.08 -10.89 -9.58
CA PRO A 54 0.82 -9.91 -8.78
C PRO A 54 1.09 -8.66 -9.63
N MET A 55 0.75 -7.49 -9.11
CA MET A 55 1.24 -6.24 -9.67
C MET A 55 2.77 -6.33 -9.61
N PRO A 56 3.46 -6.27 -10.76
CA PRO A 56 4.91 -6.32 -10.75
C PRO A 56 5.42 -5.18 -9.88
N LEU A 57 6.27 -5.50 -8.90
CA LEU A 57 7.04 -4.47 -8.21
C LEU A 57 7.75 -3.63 -9.27
N PRO A 58 7.70 -2.30 -9.20
CA PRO A 58 8.63 -1.46 -9.92
C PRO A 58 10.07 -1.94 -9.63
N MET A 59 10.85 -2.18 -10.69
CA MET A 59 12.18 -2.79 -10.56
C MET A 59 13.29 -1.84 -10.98
N ALA A 60 14.23 -1.59 -10.06
CA ALA A 60 15.43 -0.80 -10.34
C ALA A 60 16.50 -1.65 -11.05
N LYS A 61 17.24 -1.02 -11.97
CA LYS A 61 18.44 -1.59 -12.62
C LYS A 61 19.75 -1.00 -12.08
N THR A 62 19.66 -0.18 -11.04
CA THR A 62 20.81 0.48 -10.41
C THR A 62 21.53 -0.47 -9.45
N ALA A 63 22.74 -0.11 -9.06
CA ALA A 63 23.49 -0.87 -8.05
C ALA A 63 22.73 -0.89 -6.70
N PRO A 64 22.84 -1.98 -5.92
CA PRO A 64 22.23 -2.06 -4.60
C PRO A 64 22.78 -0.98 -3.68
N ALA A 65 21.91 -0.41 -2.84
CA ALA A 65 22.35 0.53 -1.82
C ALA A 65 23.10 -0.24 -0.73
N ALA A 66 24.36 0.13 -0.49
CA ALA A 66 25.13 -0.38 0.64
C ALA A 66 24.55 0.15 1.94
N MET A 67 24.48 -0.70 2.97
CA MET A 67 24.03 -0.26 4.29
C MET A 67 24.85 0.94 4.78
N SER A 68 26.15 1.02 4.50
CA SER A 68 27.01 2.14 4.92
C SER A 68 26.71 3.49 4.24
N ALA A 69 25.78 3.55 3.28
CA ALA A 69 25.47 4.74 2.47
C ALA A 69 24.19 5.46 2.93
N TYR A 70 23.91 5.49 4.24
CA TYR A 70 22.76 6.20 4.80
C TYR A 70 22.83 7.73 4.59
N ALA A 71 21.67 8.34 4.37
CA ALA A 71 21.54 9.79 4.26
C ALA A 71 21.72 10.48 5.61
N VAL A 72 22.39 11.63 5.62
CA VAL A 72 22.42 12.55 6.76
C VAL A 72 21.28 13.55 6.60
N SER A 73 20.41 13.68 7.61
CA SER A 73 19.26 14.60 7.65
C SER A 73 18.29 14.57 6.44
N PRO A 74 17.69 13.41 6.10
CA PRO A 74 16.85 13.27 4.91
C PRO A 74 15.44 13.88 5.06
N PHE A 75 15.01 14.19 6.28
CA PHE A 75 13.66 14.68 6.57
C PHE A 75 13.64 16.18 6.86
N SER A 76 12.68 16.88 6.25
CA SER A 76 12.41 18.28 6.52
C SER A 76 11.40 18.42 7.66
N GLY A 77 11.88 18.68 8.87
CA GLY A 77 11.06 18.93 10.06
C GLY A 77 11.05 17.79 11.08
N PRO A 78 10.49 18.04 12.27
CA PRO A 78 10.47 17.03 13.33
C PRO A 78 9.58 15.83 12.96
N PRO A 79 9.88 14.64 13.49
CA PRO A 79 8.99 13.49 13.41
C PRO A 79 7.61 13.79 13.98
N GLY A 80 6.58 13.20 13.37
CA GLY A 80 5.20 13.27 13.84
C GLY A 80 4.48 11.95 13.61
N PHE A 81 3.36 11.74 14.33
CA PHE A 81 2.60 10.51 14.21
C PHE A 81 1.12 10.69 14.50
N GLN A 82 0.35 9.67 14.14
CA GLN A 82 -1.04 9.45 14.51
C GLN A 82 -1.18 8.05 15.10
N VAL A 83 -1.97 7.93 16.15
CA VAL A 83 -2.22 6.63 16.80
C VAL A 83 -3.19 5.77 16.00
N GLY A 84 -2.98 4.45 16.08
CA GLY A 84 -3.90 3.44 15.58
C GLY A 84 -5.04 3.15 16.55
N ALA A 85 -5.84 2.14 16.23
CA ALA A 85 -6.84 1.59 17.14
C ALA A 85 -6.98 0.07 16.94
N LEU A 86 -7.31 -0.64 18.02
CA LEU A 86 -7.37 -2.11 18.04
C LEU A 86 -8.53 -2.68 17.22
N GLY A 87 -9.64 -1.95 17.11
CA GLY A 87 -10.92 -2.48 16.61
C GLY A 87 -11.49 -3.59 17.51
N SER A 88 -12.71 -4.05 17.22
CA SER A 88 -13.39 -5.05 18.06
C SER A 88 -12.89 -6.49 17.87
N GLY A 89 -12.18 -6.79 16.78
CA GLY A 89 -11.79 -8.14 16.41
C GLY A 89 -12.92 -9.04 15.90
N VAL A 90 -14.16 -8.55 15.85
CA VAL A 90 -15.34 -9.33 15.42
C VAL A 90 -15.22 -9.69 13.93
N MET A 91 -15.19 -10.98 13.64
CA MET A 91 -15.06 -11.51 12.28
C MET A 91 -16.40 -11.56 11.55
N SER A 92 -16.35 -11.47 10.22
CA SER A 92 -17.47 -11.68 9.30
C SER A 92 -16.94 -12.42 8.09
N PRO A 93 -16.67 -13.73 8.23
CA PRO A 93 -15.90 -14.48 7.26
C PRO A 93 -16.66 -14.66 5.94
N VAL A 94 -15.95 -14.49 4.83
CA VAL A 94 -16.41 -14.84 3.49
C VAL A 94 -15.46 -15.87 2.90
N ASN A 95 -16.00 -16.96 2.36
CA ASN A 95 -15.22 -17.93 1.60
C ASN A 95 -15.08 -17.41 0.15
N LEU A 96 -13.84 -17.26 -0.29
CA LEU A 96 -13.45 -16.76 -1.61
C LEU A 96 -13.35 -17.89 -2.66
N GLY A 97 -13.57 -19.15 -2.24
CA GLY A 97 -13.32 -20.34 -3.03
C GLY A 97 -11.90 -20.87 -2.87
N THR A 98 -11.66 -22.09 -3.36
CA THR A 98 -10.33 -22.71 -3.35
C THR A 98 -9.37 -21.95 -4.25
N SER A 99 -8.42 -21.25 -3.65
CA SER A 99 -7.17 -20.91 -4.30
C SER A 99 -6.43 -22.22 -4.54
N GLY A 100 -6.11 -22.54 -5.80
CA GLY A 100 -5.25 -23.67 -6.10
C GLY A 100 -3.92 -23.45 -5.39
N ALA A 101 -3.71 -24.17 -4.29
CA ALA A 101 -2.41 -24.23 -3.64
C ALA A 101 -1.50 -25.01 -4.59
N SER A 102 -0.65 -24.33 -5.34
CA SER A 102 0.57 -24.98 -5.79
C SER A 102 1.43 -25.13 -4.55
N ALA A 103 1.38 -26.30 -3.93
CA ALA A 103 2.35 -26.71 -2.94
C ALA A 103 3.74 -26.67 -3.60
N GLN A 104 4.48 -25.60 -3.34
CA GLN A 104 5.92 -25.56 -3.53
C GLN A 104 6.51 -25.06 -2.24
N ASP A 105 6.49 -25.91 -1.24
CA ASP A 105 7.46 -25.84 -0.15
C ASP A 105 8.02 -27.26 -0.02
N MET A 106 9.30 -27.43 -0.37
CA MET A 106 10.35 -27.73 0.60
C MET A 106 11.69 -27.73 -0.14
N ALA A 107 12.70 -27.20 0.54
CA ALA A 107 14.09 -27.12 0.10
C ALA A 107 14.57 -28.45 -0.49
N SER A 108 15.26 -28.39 -1.63
CA SER A 108 16.11 -29.50 -2.05
C SER A 108 17.17 -29.73 -0.98
N PRO A 109 17.30 -30.96 -0.44
CA PRO A 109 18.43 -31.26 0.42
C PRO A 109 19.69 -31.32 -0.46
N LEU A 110 20.78 -30.70 0.01
CA LEU A 110 22.17 -30.88 -0.47
C LEU A 110 22.59 -30.13 -1.74
N MET A 111 22.26 -28.85 -1.89
CA MET A 111 23.00 -27.94 -2.78
C MET A 111 23.58 -26.76 -2.02
N VAL A 112 24.69 -26.19 -2.51
CA VAL A 112 25.21 -24.89 -2.04
C VAL A 112 24.11 -23.85 -2.27
N SER A 113 23.42 -23.45 -1.21
CA SER A 113 22.42 -22.40 -1.26
C SER A 113 23.10 -21.03 -1.10
N PRO A 114 22.72 -20.01 -1.87
CA PRO A 114 23.14 -18.64 -1.62
C PRO A 114 22.77 -18.22 -0.20
N GLN A 115 23.57 -17.36 0.42
CA GLN A 115 23.24 -16.79 1.72
C GLN A 115 21.95 -15.95 1.62
N GLU A 116 21.10 -16.00 2.64
CA GLU A 116 19.79 -15.35 2.62
C GLU A 116 19.87 -13.84 2.40
N PHE A 117 20.92 -13.17 2.90
CA PHE A 117 21.16 -11.75 2.70
C PHE A 117 21.45 -11.33 1.24
N GLY A 118 21.59 -12.30 0.33
CA GLY A 118 21.77 -12.06 -1.10
C GLY A 118 23.06 -11.33 -1.46
N THR A 119 23.12 -10.77 -2.67
CA THR A 119 24.29 -10.03 -3.16
C THR A 119 24.37 -8.61 -2.61
N SER A 120 23.34 -8.13 -1.91
CA SER A 120 23.38 -6.82 -1.25
C SER A 120 24.08 -6.84 0.11
N ASN A 121 24.31 -8.03 0.67
CA ASN A 121 24.83 -8.21 2.02
C ASN A 121 23.99 -7.50 3.10
N HIS A 122 22.67 -7.42 2.90
CA HIS A 122 21.74 -6.82 3.85
C HIS A 122 21.00 -7.93 4.62
N PRO A 123 21.24 -8.12 5.93
CA PRO A 123 20.59 -9.15 6.71
C PRO A 123 19.09 -8.88 6.89
N PHE A 124 18.29 -9.93 6.77
CA PHE A 124 16.86 -9.91 7.04
C PHE A 124 16.35 -11.29 7.44
N THR A 125 15.13 -11.36 7.95
CA THR A 125 14.37 -12.61 8.12
C THR A 125 13.02 -12.45 7.42
N THR A 126 12.66 -13.35 6.50
CA THR A 126 11.32 -13.40 5.90
C THR A 126 10.63 -14.71 6.24
N ALA A 127 9.45 -14.65 6.85
CA ALA A 127 8.66 -15.82 7.23
C ALA A 127 7.14 -15.56 7.10
N PRO A 128 6.31 -16.60 6.97
CA PRO A 128 4.86 -16.47 7.13
C PRO A 128 4.52 -15.88 8.51
N VAL A 129 3.50 -15.02 8.58
CA VAL A 129 3.01 -14.47 9.86
C VAL A 129 2.42 -15.58 10.74
N ASP A 130 1.68 -16.50 10.14
CA ASP A 130 1.14 -17.66 10.84
C ASP A 130 2.17 -18.78 10.88
N LEU A 131 2.51 -19.21 12.10
CA LEU A 131 3.58 -20.18 12.34
C LEU A 131 3.16 -21.59 11.91
N VAL A 132 4.14 -22.37 11.46
CA VAL A 132 3.95 -23.80 11.20
C VAL A 132 3.61 -24.50 12.52
N GLY A 133 2.57 -25.33 12.54
CA GLY A 133 2.16 -26.10 13.72
C GLY A 133 1.20 -25.38 14.68
N THR A 134 0.87 -24.10 14.45
CA THR A 134 -0.25 -23.44 15.14
C THR A 134 -1.57 -23.71 14.42
N PRO A 135 -2.74 -23.54 15.07
CA PRO A 135 -4.01 -23.48 14.35
C PRO A 135 -3.89 -22.52 13.16
N ALA A 136 -4.54 -22.86 12.05
CA ALA A 136 -4.54 -21.98 10.88
C ALA A 136 -4.92 -20.55 11.30
N ASN A 137 -4.31 -19.57 10.64
CA ASN A 137 -4.57 -18.14 10.84
C ASN A 137 -4.58 -17.62 12.29
N ALA A 138 -3.91 -18.30 13.23
CA ALA A 138 -3.93 -17.95 14.65
C ALA A 138 -3.36 -16.54 14.93
N VAL A 139 -2.37 -16.10 14.15
CA VAL A 139 -1.67 -14.82 14.34
C VAL A 139 -2.24 -13.74 13.43
N SER A 140 -2.47 -14.05 12.14
CA SER A 140 -2.97 -13.07 11.17
C SER A 140 -4.36 -12.54 11.49
N LEU A 141 -5.18 -13.30 12.25
CA LEU A 141 -6.47 -12.85 12.76
C LEU A 141 -6.40 -11.88 13.96
N ARG A 142 -5.22 -11.58 14.48
CA ARG A 142 -5.06 -10.72 15.67
C ARG A 142 -4.55 -9.35 15.26
N TYR A 143 -4.92 -8.33 16.03
CA TYR A 143 -4.25 -7.03 15.92
C TYR A 143 -2.81 -7.21 16.43
N PRO A 144 -1.82 -6.67 15.71
CA PRO A 144 -1.95 -5.70 14.63
C PRO A 144 -2.11 -6.29 13.22
N TYR A 145 -1.74 -7.54 12.99
CA TYR A 145 -1.70 -8.17 11.67
C TYR A 145 -3.01 -8.06 10.86
N ARG A 146 -4.17 -8.19 11.53
CA ARG A 146 -5.47 -8.12 10.84
C ARG A 146 -5.80 -6.78 10.18
N ALA A 147 -5.06 -5.71 10.49
CA ALA A 147 -5.19 -4.42 9.81
C ALA A 147 -4.49 -4.40 8.44
N THR A 148 -3.64 -5.39 8.14
CA THR A 148 -3.02 -5.63 6.82
C THR A 148 -3.86 -6.61 6.00
N GLY A 149 -3.93 -6.40 4.69
CA GLY A 149 -4.70 -7.23 3.79
C GLY A 149 -4.19 -7.27 2.37
N LYS A 150 -4.78 -8.17 1.58
CA LYS A 150 -4.54 -8.27 0.14
C LYS A 150 -5.46 -7.30 -0.58
N LEU A 151 -4.92 -6.57 -1.55
CA LEU A 151 -5.63 -5.57 -2.35
C LEU A 151 -5.76 -6.08 -3.78
N TYR A 152 -6.98 -6.24 -4.28
CA TYR A 152 -7.28 -6.59 -5.66
C TYR A 152 -7.77 -5.37 -6.43
N PHE A 153 -7.46 -5.30 -7.72
CA PHE A 153 -7.92 -4.21 -8.60
C PHE A 153 -7.84 -4.61 -10.07
N LYS A 154 -8.43 -3.79 -10.95
CA LYS A 154 -8.28 -3.91 -12.40
C LYS A 154 -7.51 -2.75 -12.99
N LYS A 155 -6.60 -3.06 -13.90
CA LYS A 155 -5.96 -2.06 -14.76
C LYS A 155 -6.87 -1.71 -15.95
N PRO A 156 -6.59 -0.63 -16.69
CA PRO A 156 -7.44 -0.20 -17.81
C PRO A 156 -7.57 -1.22 -18.94
N ASN A 157 -6.64 -2.18 -19.03
CA ASN A 157 -6.72 -3.31 -19.96
C ASN A 157 -7.70 -4.41 -19.51
N GLY A 158 -8.44 -4.21 -18.42
CA GLY A 158 -9.41 -5.15 -17.86
C GLY A 158 -8.81 -6.30 -17.06
N ALA A 159 -7.48 -6.47 -17.07
CA ALA A 159 -6.81 -7.53 -16.33
C ALA A 159 -6.78 -7.23 -14.83
N SER A 160 -6.89 -8.31 -14.05
CA SER A 160 -6.95 -8.27 -12.59
C SER A 160 -5.56 -8.39 -11.98
N TYR A 161 -5.29 -7.59 -10.96
CA TYR A 161 -4.00 -7.51 -10.28
C TYR A 161 -4.15 -7.52 -8.77
N VAL A 162 -3.06 -7.86 -8.09
CA VAL A 162 -2.97 -7.85 -6.63
C VAL A 162 -1.78 -7.03 -6.13
N CYS A 163 -2.02 -6.34 -5.04
CA CYS A 163 -1.05 -5.68 -4.18
C CYS A 163 -1.34 -6.08 -2.72
N SER A 164 -0.60 -5.49 -1.81
CA SER A 164 -0.88 -5.46 -0.38
C SER A 164 -1.29 -4.04 0.03
N ALA A 165 -1.93 -3.93 1.19
CA ALA A 165 -2.34 -2.65 1.74
C ALA A 165 -2.61 -2.79 3.24
N SER A 166 -2.77 -1.66 3.93
CA SER A 166 -3.19 -1.66 5.34
C SER A 166 -4.11 -0.51 5.69
N LEU A 167 -4.92 -0.68 6.73
CA LEU A 167 -5.74 0.39 7.28
C LEU A 167 -4.90 1.29 8.18
N ILE A 168 -5.03 2.60 7.99
CA ILE A 168 -4.37 3.64 8.82
C ILE A 168 -5.37 4.64 9.43
N LYS A 169 -6.65 4.52 9.07
CA LYS A 169 -7.82 5.07 9.76
C LYS A 169 -8.96 4.07 9.62
N LYS A 170 -10.08 4.32 10.30
CA LYS A 170 -11.27 3.46 10.30
C LYS A 170 -11.72 3.03 8.89
N GLY A 171 -11.69 3.94 7.92
CA GLY A 171 -12.07 3.73 6.52
C GLY A 171 -11.05 4.17 5.48
N LEU A 172 -9.79 4.43 5.87
CA LEU A 172 -8.71 4.77 4.93
C LEU A 172 -7.67 3.67 4.89
N ILE A 173 -7.36 3.24 3.67
CA ILE A 173 -6.32 2.26 3.36
C ILE A 173 -5.12 3.01 2.76
N VAL A 174 -3.91 2.67 3.19
CA VAL A 174 -2.67 3.08 2.55
C VAL A 174 -2.10 1.93 1.70
N THR A 175 -1.58 2.27 0.52
CA THR A 175 -0.93 1.35 -0.42
C THR A 175 0.03 2.14 -1.32
N ALA A 176 0.72 1.50 -2.26
CA ALA A 176 1.61 2.19 -3.19
C ALA A 176 0.82 2.88 -4.31
N ALA A 177 1.34 4.01 -4.84
CA ALA A 177 0.69 4.71 -5.95
C ALA A 177 0.61 3.86 -7.22
N HIS A 178 1.63 3.04 -7.49
CA HIS A 178 1.63 2.11 -8.61
C HIS A 178 0.54 1.02 -8.51
N CYS A 179 -0.07 0.80 -7.34
CA CYS A 179 -1.22 -0.09 -7.14
C CYS A 179 -2.57 0.57 -7.47
N VAL A 180 -2.59 1.88 -7.72
CA VAL A 180 -3.83 2.62 -8.04
C VAL A 180 -3.76 3.39 -9.36
N THR A 181 -2.56 3.69 -9.85
CA THR A 181 -2.35 4.39 -11.12
C THR A 181 -0.99 4.08 -11.72
N LYS A 182 -0.86 4.22 -13.04
CA LYS A 182 0.46 4.29 -13.69
C LYS A 182 1.15 5.63 -13.35
N TYR A 183 2.47 5.61 -13.17
CA TYR A 183 3.31 6.81 -13.13
C TYR A 183 3.32 7.50 -14.51
N GLY A 184 2.86 8.76 -14.57
CA GLY A 184 2.78 9.53 -15.81
C GLY A 184 2.09 8.81 -16.99
N GLY A 185 2.39 9.25 -18.22
CA GLY A 185 1.94 8.62 -19.45
C GLY A 185 0.63 9.16 -20.02
N THR A 186 0.00 8.46 -20.97
CA THR A 186 -1.29 8.83 -21.57
C THR A 186 -2.48 8.22 -20.81
N LEU A 187 -3.65 8.85 -20.88
CA LEU A 187 -4.89 8.34 -20.26
C LEU A 187 -5.45 7.12 -21.01
N PRO A 188 -6.22 6.23 -20.35
CA PRO A 188 -6.54 6.21 -18.91
C PRO A 188 -5.40 5.63 -18.04
N ARG A 189 -5.14 6.26 -16.88
CA ARG A 189 -4.05 5.86 -15.95
C ARG A 189 -4.55 5.24 -14.64
N TRP A 190 -5.72 5.66 -14.17
CA TRP A 190 -6.33 5.14 -12.95
C TRP A 190 -6.77 3.69 -13.11
N TYR A 191 -6.52 2.92 -12.07
CA TYR A 191 -7.06 1.59 -11.91
C TYR A 191 -8.46 1.69 -11.28
N ASN A 192 -9.15 0.57 -11.13
CA ASN A 192 -10.48 0.57 -10.55
C ASN A 192 -10.82 -0.76 -9.86
N SER A 193 -12.04 -0.84 -9.34
CA SER A 193 -12.58 -2.04 -8.70
C SER A 193 -11.71 -2.55 -7.56
N TRP A 194 -11.22 -1.64 -6.72
CA TRP A 194 -10.39 -1.98 -5.57
C TRP A 194 -11.18 -2.77 -4.54
N GLN A 195 -10.72 -3.98 -4.22
CA GLN A 195 -11.25 -4.83 -3.16
C GLN A 195 -10.14 -5.18 -2.16
N PHE A 196 -10.31 -4.77 -0.91
CA PHE A 196 -9.39 -5.02 0.19
C PHE A 196 -9.90 -6.17 1.06
N VAL A 197 -9.02 -7.14 1.32
CA VAL A 197 -9.32 -8.34 2.12
C VAL A 197 -8.37 -8.38 3.33
N PRO A 198 -8.77 -7.79 4.47
CA PRO A 198 -7.98 -7.80 5.70
C PRO A 198 -7.81 -9.21 6.26
N ALA A 199 -6.60 -9.51 6.74
CA ALA A 199 -6.22 -10.82 7.27
C ALA A 199 -6.51 -12.00 6.32
N LYS A 200 -6.41 -11.80 4.99
CA LYS A 200 -6.63 -12.88 4.03
C LYS A 200 -5.76 -14.10 4.40
N TYR A 201 -6.37 -15.27 4.37
CA TYR A 201 -5.65 -16.52 4.59
C TYR A 201 -6.21 -17.59 3.66
N ASP A 202 -5.43 -18.03 2.68
CA ASP A 202 -5.88 -18.98 1.67
C ASP A 202 -7.20 -18.52 1.02
N GLY A 203 -8.21 -19.38 0.91
CA GLY A 203 -9.52 -19.02 0.38
C GLY A 203 -10.41 -18.20 1.34
N LEU A 204 -9.89 -17.71 2.46
CA LEU A 204 -10.69 -17.04 3.50
C LEU A 204 -10.48 -15.53 3.53
N ALA A 205 -11.59 -14.79 3.64
CA ALA A 205 -11.63 -13.37 4.00
C ALA A 205 -12.27 -13.22 5.40
N PRO A 206 -11.50 -13.33 6.50
CA PRO A 206 -12.06 -13.43 7.85
C PRO A 206 -12.83 -12.18 8.30
N TYR A 207 -12.40 -11.02 7.83
CA TYR A 207 -13.01 -9.72 8.12
C TYR A 207 -13.85 -9.19 6.94
N GLY A 208 -14.21 -10.08 6.02
CA GLY A 208 -14.97 -9.76 4.80
C GLY A 208 -14.14 -9.03 3.74
N ILE A 209 -14.81 -8.66 2.65
CA ILE A 209 -14.22 -7.93 1.51
C ILE A 209 -14.70 -6.49 1.51
N TRP A 210 -13.81 -5.52 1.39
CA TRP A 210 -14.13 -4.10 1.47
C TRP A 210 -13.77 -3.37 0.18
N ASN A 211 -14.73 -2.71 -0.45
CA ASN A 211 -14.44 -1.96 -1.68
C ASN A 211 -13.91 -0.58 -1.36
N ALA A 212 -12.95 -0.08 -2.13
CA ALA A 212 -12.60 1.33 -2.14
C ALA A 212 -13.11 2.01 -3.40
N SER A 213 -13.64 3.23 -3.24
CA SER A 213 -14.30 3.97 -4.32
C SER A 213 -13.48 5.14 -4.86
N ILE A 214 -12.51 5.61 -4.08
CA ILE A 214 -11.70 6.80 -4.41
C ILE A 214 -10.25 6.51 -4.07
N ALA A 215 -9.34 6.76 -5.03
CA ALA A 215 -7.91 6.79 -4.82
C ALA A 215 -7.37 8.23 -4.85
N ARG A 216 -6.38 8.52 -4.00
CA ARG A 216 -5.64 9.78 -3.98
C ARG A 216 -4.15 9.49 -4.02
N VAL A 217 -3.44 10.21 -4.88
CA VAL A 217 -1.97 10.18 -4.98
C VAL A 217 -1.45 11.61 -5.11
N MET A 218 -0.17 11.83 -4.83
CA MET A 218 0.46 13.12 -5.12
C MET A 218 0.46 13.37 -6.63
N SER A 219 0.05 14.57 -7.06
CA SER A 219 -0.06 14.92 -8.48
C SER A 219 1.27 14.79 -9.22
N VAL A 220 2.40 15.01 -8.54
CA VAL A 220 3.73 14.82 -9.13
C VAL A 220 3.97 13.37 -9.56
N TYR A 221 3.50 12.38 -8.81
CA TYR A 221 3.57 10.97 -9.21
C TYR A 221 2.62 10.70 -10.38
N TYR A 222 1.38 11.16 -10.27
CA TYR A 222 0.36 10.97 -11.31
C TYR A 222 0.75 11.57 -12.67
N ASN A 223 1.41 12.74 -12.65
CA ASN A 223 1.85 13.45 -13.84
C ASN A 223 3.21 12.97 -14.38
N GLY A 224 3.91 12.11 -13.63
CA GLY A 224 5.24 11.65 -14.03
C GLY A 224 6.33 12.70 -13.85
N THR A 225 6.12 13.65 -12.93
CA THR A 225 7.07 14.73 -12.61
C THR A 225 7.66 14.59 -11.20
N ASP A 226 7.43 13.45 -10.55
CA ASP A 226 7.99 13.17 -9.23
C ASP A 226 9.50 13.07 -9.30
N SER A 227 10.17 13.44 -8.21
CA SER A 227 11.59 13.19 -8.04
C SER A 227 11.82 11.68 -7.87
N CYS A 228 12.57 11.09 -8.78
CA CYS A 228 12.95 9.69 -8.75
C CYS A 228 14.47 9.53 -8.86
N ALA A 229 15.01 8.40 -8.41
CA ALA A 229 16.43 8.11 -8.52
C ALA A 229 16.88 8.09 -9.99
N ALA A 230 18.10 8.56 -10.23
CA ALA A 230 18.70 8.56 -11.56
C ALA A 230 18.75 7.12 -12.11
N GLY A 231 18.22 6.91 -13.32
CA GLY A 231 18.15 5.58 -13.94
C GLY A 231 16.98 4.69 -13.47
N ALA A 232 16.10 5.18 -12.59
CA ALA A 232 14.89 4.48 -12.16
C ALA A 232 13.62 5.38 -12.10
N PRO A 233 13.33 6.20 -13.14
CA PRO A 233 12.14 7.06 -13.16
C PRO A 233 10.85 6.22 -13.13
N GLY A 234 9.88 6.64 -12.32
CA GLY A 234 8.63 5.92 -12.08
C GLY A 234 8.78 4.62 -11.28
N VAL A 235 9.98 4.33 -10.78
CA VAL A 235 10.29 3.13 -9.99
C VAL A 235 10.73 3.50 -8.58
N VAL A 236 11.85 4.21 -8.45
CA VAL A 236 12.37 4.65 -7.15
C VAL A 236 12.02 6.12 -6.99
N CYS A 237 10.83 6.42 -6.48
CA CYS A 237 10.29 7.78 -6.44
C CYS A 237 9.97 8.21 -5.00
N ARG A 238 9.80 9.51 -4.78
CA ARG A 238 9.48 10.08 -3.45
C ARG A 238 8.02 9.91 -3.04
N ASN A 239 7.11 9.73 -3.99
CA ASN A 239 5.66 9.77 -3.76
C ASN A 239 4.93 8.57 -4.36
N ASP A 240 5.51 7.37 -4.32
CA ASP A 240 4.81 6.13 -4.65
C ASP A 240 3.89 5.69 -3.50
N ILE A 241 2.99 6.58 -3.09
CA ILE A 241 2.09 6.46 -1.95
C ILE A 241 0.67 6.81 -2.41
N ALA A 242 -0.30 5.99 -2.00
CA ALA A 242 -1.72 6.20 -2.27
C ALA A 242 -2.57 6.02 -1.02
N ILE A 243 -3.66 6.79 -0.98
CA ILE A 243 -4.76 6.60 -0.05
C ILE A 243 -6.00 6.14 -0.81
N LEU A 244 -6.59 5.04 -0.37
CA LEU A 244 -7.87 4.53 -0.82
C LEU A 244 -8.94 4.82 0.25
N THR A 245 -10.04 5.46 -0.14
CA THR A 245 -11.22 5.64 0.72
C THR A 245 -12.17 4.47 0.53
N VAL A 246 -12.44 3.73 1.62
CA VAL A 246 -13.33 2.57 1.62
C VAL A 246 -14.78 3.03 1.50
N THR A 247 -15.60 2.28 0.76
CA THR A 247 -17.06 2.43 0.79
C THR A 247 -17.60 1.69 2.01
N PRO A 248 -18.29 2.37 2.95
CA PRO A 248 -18.81 1.73 4.14
C PRO A 248 -19.94 0.75 3.80
N LYS A 249 -20.05 -0.32 4.60
CA LYS A 249 -21.18 -1.26 4.55
C LYS A 249 -22.16 -0.92 5.65
N SER A 250 -23.37 -0.50 5.29
CA SER A 250 -24.39 -0.06 6.26
C SER A 250 -23.85 0.98 7.25
N GLY A 251 -23.08 1.95 6.74
CA GLY A 251 -22.44 3.00 7.56
C GLY A 251 -21.22 2.56 8.37
N VAL A 252 -20.83 1.28 8.32
CA VAL A 252 -19.68 0.73 9.05
C VAL A 252 -18.47 0.60 8.13
N TYR A 253 -17.29 0.94 8.65
CA TYR A 253 -16.01 0.80 7.97
C TYR A 253 -15.21 -0.39 8.54
N PRO A 254 -14.26 -0.97 7.79
CA PRO A 254 -13.52 -2.17 8.19
C PRO A 254 -12.75 -1.98 9.50
N GLY A 255 -12.19 -0.80 9.73
CA GLY A 255 -11.42 -0.51 10.93
C GLY A 255 -12.21 -0.66 12.23
N LYS A 256 -13.55 -0.68 12.19
CA LYS A 256 -14.37 -1.00 13.38
C LYS A 256 -14.05 -2.41 13.91
N THR A 257 -13.79 -3.38 13.04
CA THR A 257 -13.52 -4.77 13.42
C THR A 257 -12.05 -5.12 13.35
N THR A 258 -11.33 -4.67 12.32
CA THR A 258 -9.91 -4.99 12.14
C THR A 258 -9.01 -4.14 13.04
N GLY A 259 -9.46 -2.94 13.41
CA GLY A 259 -8.55 -1.90 13.84
C GLY A 259 -7.82 -1.28 12.65
N TRP A 260 -6.90 -0.36 12.95
CA TRP A 260 -6.02 0.28 11.97
C TRP A 260 -4.71 0.66 12.65
N TYR A 261 -3.63 0.68 11.87
CA TYR A 261 -2.31 1.06 12.33
C TYR A 261 -2.22 2.54 12.67
N GLY A 262 -1.28 2.88 13.56
CA GLY A 262 -0.75 4.24 13.60
C GLY A 262 0.06 4.51 12.33
N TRP A 263 0.38 5.77 12.10
CA TRP A 263 1.33 6.12 11.03
C TRP A 263 2.20 7.30 11.44
N GLY A 264 3.47 7.21 11.09
CA GLY A 264 4.53 8.15 11.43
C GLY A 264 5.09 8.77 10.17
N TYR A 265 5.56 10.01 10.27
CA TYR A 265 6.15 10.75 9.16
C TYR A 265 7.35 11.56 9.61
N ASN A 266 8.14 12.04 8.65
CA ASN A 266 9.36 12.83 8.88
C ASN A 266 10.39 12.11 9.77
N GLY A 267 10.59 10.80 9.55
CA GLY A 267 11.60 10.02 10.26
C GLY A 267 11.16 9.43 11.60
N TYR A 268 9.86 9.41 11.89
CA TYR A 268 9.34 8.71 13.06
C TYR A 268 9.80 7.24 13.08
N GLY A 269 10.34 6.79 14.21
CA GLY A 269 10.91 5.46 14.44
C GLY A 269 12.33 5.28 13.91
N PHE A 270 12.95 6.31 13.34
CA PHE A 270 14.34 6.26 12.88
C PHE A 270 15.28 6.87 13.93
N SER A 271 16.44 6.25 14.12
CA SER A 271 17.52 6.78 14.96
C SER A 271 18.10 8.07 14.39
N GLY A 272 18.95 8.75 15.18
CA GLY A 272 19.72 9.91 14.71
C GLY A 272 20.66 9.62 13.52
N THR A 273 20.89 8.35 13.19
CA THR A 273 21.64 7.91 11.99
C THR A 273 20.74 7.43 10.85
N ASN A 274 19.43 7.71 10.93
CA ASN A 274 18.41 7.31 9.96
C ASN A 274 18.33 5.80 9.75
N LEU A 275 18.48 5.04 10.83
CA LEU A 275 18.26 3.60 10.89
C LEU A 275 16.96 3.29 11.63
N ALA A 276 16.19 2.32 11.14
CA ALA A 276 15.03 1.80 11.85
C ALA A 276 15.00 0.27 11.75
N LEU A 277 14.32 -0.42 12.67
CA LEU A 277 13.96 -1.82 12.43
C LEU A 277 12.62 -1.83 11.68
N ILE A 278 12.65 -2.32 10.45
CA ILE A 278 11.47 -2.38 9.58
C ILE A 278 10.86 -3.77 9.66
N ASN A 279 9.57 -3.80 10.00
CA ASN A 279 8.72 -4.97 9.90
C ASN A 279 7.78 -4.81 8.69
N GLN A 280 8.17 -5.40 7.56
CA GLN A 280 7.38 -5.38 6.32
C GLN A 280 6.30 -6.46 6.39
N LEU A 281 5.03 -6.11 6.16
CA LEU A 281 3.96 -7.09 5.96
C LEU A 281 3.44 -7.06 4.52
N GLY A 282 3.16 -8.23 3.93
CA GLY A 282 2.66 -8.30 2.56
C GLY A 282 2.18 -9.68 2.11
N TYR A 283 1.66 -9.74 0.89
CA TYR A 283 1.18 -10.94 0.20
C TYR A 283 1.96 -11.17 -1.11
N PRO A 284 3.28 -11.41 -1.05
CA PRO A 284 4.10 -11.65 -2.23
C PRO A 284 3.71 -12.96 -2.92
N ALA A 285 3.58 -12.94 -4.24
CA ALA A 285 3.23 -14.13 -5.01
C ALA A 285 4.30 -15.23 -4.94
N SER A 286 5.55 -14.90 -4.61
CA SER A 286 6.63 -15.85 -4.41
C SER A 286 6.47 -16.76 -3.19
N HIS A 287 5.61 -16.40 -2.23
CA HIS A 287 5.42 -17.15 -0.98
C HIS A 287 3.96 -17.55 -0.83
N ASN A 288 3.68 -18.85 -0.73
CA ASN A 288 2.32 -19.41 -0.67
C ASN A 288 1.40 -18.85 -1.78
N SER A 289 1.95 -18.56 -2.98
CA SER A 289 1.23 -17.94 -4.10
C SER A 289 0.54 -16.60 -3.75
N GLY A 290 1.04 -15.88 -2.74
CA GLY A 290 0.44 -14.65 -2.22
C GLY A 290 -0.89 -14.89 -1.49
N ASN A 291 -1.12 -16.10 -0.99
CA ASN A 291 -2.35 -16.46 -0.28
C ASN A 291 -2.27 -16.29 1.23
N ARG A 292 -1.06 -16.16 1.77
CA ARG A 292 -0.80 -15.97 3.20
C ARG A 292 0.08 -14.76 3.41
N MET A 293 -0.18 -14.04 4.50
CA MET A 293 0.62 -12.88 4.89
C MET A 293 2.04 -13.32 5.25
N GLN A 294 3.01 -12.63 4.68
CA GLN A 294 4.44 -12.76 5.01
C GLN A 294 4.88 -11.55 5.81
N ARG A 295 5.85 -11.78 6.69
CA ARG A 295 6.56 -10.76 7.44
C ARG A 295 8.03 -10.79 7.06
N THR A 296 8.63 -9.62 6.84
CA THR A 296 10.08 -9.46 6.82
C THR A 296 10.51 -8.56 7.97
N ASP A 297 11.54 -8.97 8.70
CA ASP A 297 12.25 -8.17 9.70
C ASP A 297 13.63 -7.83 9.17
N SER A 298 13.96 -6.55 9.09
CA SER A 298 15.27 -6.08 8.62
C SER A 298 15.58 -4.73 9.23
N GLN A 299 16.87 -4.46 9.46
CA GLN A 299 17.28 -3.07 9.61
C GLN A 299 16.95 -2.34 8.30
N GLY A 300 16.42 -1.14 8.39
CA GLY A 300 16.17 -0.24 7.27
C GLY A 300 17.01 1.01 7.44
N PHE A 301 17.36 1.64 6.33
CA PHE A 301 18.07 2.92 6.31
C PHE A 301 17.52 3.83 5.23
N ILE A 302 17.66 5.15 5.42
CA ILE A 302 17.29 6.12 4.39
C ILE A 302 18.45 6.28 3.40
N SER A 303 18.18 6.09 2.10
CA SER A 303 19.20 6.20 1.06
C SER A 303 19.04 7.49 0.26
N ALA A 304 20.04 8.37 0.33
CA ALA A 304 20.06 9.62 -0.45
C ALA A 304 20.12 9.36 -1.96
N ALA A 305 20.89 8.35 -2.38
CA ALA A 305 20.99 7.92 -3.77
C ALA A 305 19.64 7.44 -4.34
N ASN A 306 18.78 6.89 -3.48
CA ASN A 306 17.42 6.47 -3.81
C ASN A 306 16.39 7.53 -3.42
N VAL A 307 16.72 8.81 -3.60
CA VAL A 307 15.84 9.96 -3.33
C VAL A 307 15.15 9.92 -1.97
N ASN A 308 15.90 9.55 -0.93
CA ASN A 308 15.45 9.42 0.47
C ASN A 308 14.39 8.34 0.68
N ASN A 309 14.39 7.29 -0.14
CA ASN A 309 13.62 6.09 0.14
C ASN A 309 14.24 5.32 1.31
N THR A 310 13.39 4.68 2.11
CA THR A 310 13.80 3.65 3.06
C THR A 310 14.19 2.40 2.27
N VAL A 311 15.31 1.77 2.60
CA VAL A 311 15.80 0.53 1.99
C VAL A 311 16.08 -0.51 3.07
N TRP A 312 15.62 -1.74 2.86
CA TRP A 312 15.81 -2.86 3.77
C TRP A 312 16.02 -4.17 3.01
N GLY A 313 16.57 -5.18 3.68
CA GLY A 313 16.68 -6.53 3.14
C GLY A 313 15.33 -7.24 3.13
N SER A 314 14.99 -7.92 2.04
CA SER A 314 13.74 -8.69 1.95
C SER A 314 13.76 -9.70 0.82
N ARG A 315 13.13 -10.86 1.05
CA ARG A 315 12.87 -11.86 0.02
C ARG A 315 11.50 -11.72 -0.64
N GLN A 316 10.63 -10.81 -0.19
CA GLN A 316 9.30 -10.64 -0.79
C GLN A 316 9.41 -10.16 -2.26
N THR A 317 8.37 -10.40 -3.07
CA THR A 317 8.32 -10.03 -4.50
C THR A 317 6.98 -9.38 -4.87
N GLY A 318 6.70 -9.21 -6.17
CA GLY A 318 5.41 -8.74 -6.69
C GLY A 318 4.20 -9.32 -5.93
N GLY A 319 3.26 -8.45 -5.58
CA GLY A 319 2.18 -8.72 -4.62
C GLY A 319 2.43 -8.11 -3.23
N SER A 320 3.70 -7.95 -2.79
CA SER A 320 4.02 -7.22 -1.56
C SER A 320 3.83 -5.70 -1.70
N SER A 321 3.87 -5.16 -2.92
CA SER A 321 3.62 -3.76 -3.24
C SER A 321 2.49 -3.15 -2.42
N GLY A 322 2.73 -2.02 -1.77
CA GLY A 322 1.75 -1.33 -0.94
C GLY A 322 1.56 -1.90 0.47
N GLY A 323 2.21 -3.03 0.79
CA GLY A 323 2.26 -3.57 2.14
C GLY A 323 2.92 -2.59 3.11
N PRO A 324 2.49 -2.53 4.38
CA PRO A 324 3.01 -1.55 5.32
C PRO A 324 4.44 -1.88 5.76
N GLU A 325 5.27 -0.84 5.84
CA GLU A 325 6.54 -0.85 6.55
C GLU A 325 6.31 -0.32 7.97
N LEU A 326 6.36 -1.21 8.95
CA LEU A 326 6.06 -0.89 10.35
C LEU A 326 7.35 -0.69 11.14
N VAL A 327 7.36 0.33 11.97
CA VAL A 327 8.25 0.41 13.14
C VAL A 327 7.44 0.02 14.37
N ASN A 328 8.15 -0.46 15.40
CA ASN A 328 7.51 -0.83 16.65
C ASN A 328 6.36 -1.82 16.39
N LEU A 329 6.56 -2.91 15.64
CA LEU A 329 5.50 -3.90 15.39
C LEU A 329 5.26 -4.76 16.63
N SER A 330 4.01 -4.80 17.07
CA SER A 330 3.56 -5.54 18.26
C SER A 330 4.51 -5.36 19.45
N PRO A 331 4.99 -4.14 19.76
CA PRO A 331 5.76 -3.93 20.97
C PRO A 331 4.71 -3.95 22.06
N ILE A 332 4.45 -5.13 22.58
CA ILE A 332 3.89 -5.24 23.89
C ILE A 332 2.43 -4.72 23.95
N PRO A 333 1.45 -5.27 23.22
CA PRO A 333 0.07 -5.17 23.67
C PRO A 333 -0.08 -6.03 24.93
N GLY A 334 0.32 -5.50 26.10
CA GLY A 334 0.05 -6.11 27.42
C GLY A 334 1.24 -6.55 28.27
N ALA A 335 2.51 -6.31 27.91
CA ALA A 335 3.59 -6.42 28.90
C ALA A 335 3.70 -5.12 29.69
N THR A 336 3.55 -5.26 31.00
CA THR A 336 3.77 -4.19 31.96
C THR A 336 5.27 -4.05 32.16
N LEU A 337 5.85 -2.91 31.76
CA LEU A 337 7.21 -2.58 32.15
C LEU A 337 7.26 -2.38 33.67
N SER A 338 8.25 -2.98 34.31
CA SER A 338 8.48 -2.87 35.76
C SER A 338 9.96 -2.56 36.03
N GLY A 339 10.31 -2.29 37.29
CA GLY A 339 11.70 -1.99 37.67
C GLY A 339 12.22 -0.64 37.19
N GLY A 340 11.35 0.34 36.94
CA GLY A 340 11.73 1.70 36.50
C GLY A 340 12.12 1.81 35.03
N ILE A 341 11.91 0.75 34.23
CA ILE A 341 12.18 0.77 32.79
C ILE A 341 11.13 1.63 32.08
N LEU A 342 11.61 2.65 31.36
CA LEU A 342 10.79 3.55 30.56
C LEU A 342 10.89 3.19 29.07
N LEU A 343 9.84 3.50 28.33
CA LEU A 343 9.88 3.47 26.87
C LEU A 343 10.86 4.54 26.34
N GLY A 344 11.49 4.24 25.20
CA GLY A 344 12.35 5.19 24.49
C GLY A 344 11.56 6.29 23.78
N ALA A 345 12.27 7.07 22.96
CA ALA A 345 11.63 8.03 22.06
C ALA A 345 10.75 7.32 21.03
N GLU A 346 9.67 8.00 20.62
CA GLU A 346 8.76 7.53 19.55
C GLU A 346 8.24 6.09 19.76
N PRO A 347 7.69 5.76 20.95
CA PRO A 347 7.40 4.37 21.30
C PRO A 347 6.06 3.87 20.77
N GLN A 348 5.38 4.61 19.88
CA GLN A 348 4.05 4.24 19.43
C GLN A 348 4.11 2.90 18.69
N ALA A 349 3.38 1.94 19.23
CA ALA A 349 3.19 0.63 18.64
C ALA A 349 2.49 0.72 17.27
N ASP A 350 2.85 -0.23 16.40
CA ASP A 350 2.16 -0.56 15.17
C ASP A 350 2.05 0.66 14.25
N THR A 351 3.19 1.31 14.00
CA THR A 351 3.26 2.58 13.28
C THR A 351 3.81 2.38 11.87
N VAL A 352 3.00 2.68 10.86
CA VAL A 352 3.41 2.63 9.45
C VAL A 352 4.25 3.86 9.10
N VAL A 353 5.43 3.66 8.52
CA VAL A 353 6.36 4.75 8.12
C VAL A 353 6.64 4.79 6.63
N GLY A 354 6.07 3.84 5.89
CA GLY A 354 6.21 3.69 4.45
C GLY A 354 5.33 2.55 3.95
N VAL A 355 5.31 2.38 2.63
CA VAL A 355 4.71 1.22 1.98
C VAL A 355 5.67 0.64 0.95
N THR A 356 5.71 -0.69 0.83
CA THR A 356 6.56 -1.37 -0.14
C THR A 356 6.35 -0.79 -1.54
N SER A 357 7.38 -0.21 -2.15
CA SER A 357 7.25 0.53 -3.41
C SER A 357 7.97 -0.16 -4.56
N TRP A 358 9.19 -0.63 -4.35
CA TRP A 358 10.03 -1.15 -5.43
C TRP A 358 11.02 -2.22 -4.94
N GLY A 359 11.60 -2.95 -5.89
CA GLY A 359 12.71 -3.90 -5.67
C GLY A 359 13.74 -3.85 -6.78
N TYR A 360 14.67 -4.80 -6.80
CA TYR A 360 15.72 -4.89 -7.83
C TYR A 360 15.41 -5.94 -8.89
N THR A 361 15.66 -5.59 -10.16
CA THR A 361 15.54 -6.53 -11.30
C THR A 361 16.26 -7.85 -11.06
N ASN A 362 17.48 -7.79 -10.51
CA ASN A 362 18.21 -8.96 -10.06
C ASN A 362 17.69 -9.45 -8.70
N GLN A 363 16.97 -10.57 -8.69
CA GLN A 363 16.41 -11.20 -7.49
C GLN A 363 17.45 -11.72 -6.50
N ALA A 364 18.72 -11.83 -6.88
CA ALA A 364 19.81 -12.16 -5.98
C ALA A 364 20.12 -11.01 -5.00
N VAL A 365 19.70 -9.78 -5.30
CA VAL A 365 19.97 -8.60 -4.47
C VAL A 365 19.28 -8.67 -3.10
N LYS A 366 18.05 -9.18 -3.05
CA LYS A 366 17.25 -9.33 -1.82
C LYS A 366 17.09 -8.04 -1.01
N GLN A 367 16.81 -6.93 -1.70
CA GLN A 367 16.43 -5.65 -1.10
C GLN A 367 15.16 -5.10 -1.73
N GLN A 368 14.42 -4.33 -0.94
CA GLN A 368 13.30 -3.52 -1.39
C GLN A 368 13.41 -2.11 -0.82
N GLY A 369 12.59 -1.20 -1.35
CA GLY A 369 12.50 0.14 -0.83
C GLY A 369 11.10 0.72 -0.87
N ALA A 370 10.94 1.80 -0.12
CA ALA A 370 9.69 2.52 0.07
C ALA A 370 9.92 4.03 0.01
N SER A 371 8.99 4.75 -0.59
CA SER A 371 8.85 6.19 -0.35
C SER A 371 8.63 6.44 1.14
N ALA A 372 9.48 7.23 1.77
CA ALA A 372 9.31 7.57 3.17
C ALA A 372 8.10 8.50 3.37
N PHE A 373 7.39 8.30 4.48
CA PHE A 373 6.30 9.16 4.88
C PHE A 373 6.80 10.51 5.38
N THR A 374 6.24 11.59 4.84
CA THR A 374 6.53 12.99 5.16
C THR A 374 5.26 13.79 5.42
N ASN A 375 5.42 14.96 6.02
CA ASN A 375 4.35 15.94 6.15
C ASN A 375 3.80 16.45 4.80
N THR A 376 4.61 16.40 3.73
CA THR A 376 4.23 16.85 2.39
C THR A 376 3.59 15.76 1.52
N ASN A 377 3.64 14.49 1.93
CA ASN A 377 3.00 13.39 1.21
C ASN A 377 1.85 12.75 2.02
N ILE A 378 2.13 11.84 2.96
CA ILE A 378 1.13 11.04 3.66
C ILE A 378 0.19 11.92 4.48
N LEU A 379 0.71 12.94 5.16
CA LEU A 379 -0.11 13.85 5.96
C LEU A 379 -1.05 14.67 5.06
N ALA A 380 -0.53 15.16 3.92
CA ALA A 380 -1.35 15.86 2.93
C ALA A 380 -2.46 14.95 2.35
N LEU A 381 -2.11 13.71 1.98
CA LEU A 381 -3.06 12.73 1.43
C LEU A 381 -4.15 12.33 2.43
N VAL A 382 -3.77 12.07 3.68
CA VAL A 382 -4.71 11.71 4.75
C VAL A 382 -5.61 12.90 5.08
N ASN A 383 -5.07 14.11 5.22
CA ASN A 383 -5.87 15.31 5.48
C ASN A 383 -6.89 15.56 4.37
N ALA A 384 -6.49 15.42 3.10
CA ALA A 384 -7.40 15.57 1.98
C ALA A 384 -8.49 14.48 1.96
N ALA A 385 -8.14 13.24 2.31
CA ALA A 385 -9.12 12.14 2.41
C ALA A 385 -10.11 12.37 3.56
N CYS A 386 -9.63 12.82 4.73
CA CYS A 386 -10.48 13.08 5.89
C CYS A 386 -11.36 14.31 5.73
N ALA A 387 -10.88 15.37 5.06
CA ALA A 387 -11.70 16.52 4.73
C ALA A 387 -12.85 16.14 3.79
N ALA A 388 -12.59 15.27 2.81
CA ALA A 388 -13.59 14.80 1.86
C ALA A 388 -14.54 13.74 2.44
N THR A 389 -14.10 12.94 3.41
CA THR A 389 -14.92 11.87 4.02
C THR A 389 -14.65 11.76 5.52
N PRO A 390 -15.13 12.72 6.35
CA PRO A 390 -14.83 12.76 7.78
C PRO A 390 -15.20 11.47 8.53
N ALA A 391 -16.31 10.82 8.14
CA ALA A 391 -16.78 9.57 8.74
C ALA A 391 -15.79 8.40 8.57
N ALA A 392 -14.91 8.42 7.55
CA ALA A 392 -13.88 7.40 7.36
C ALA A 392 -12.66 7.61 8.30
N CYS A 393 -12.56 8.77 8.95
CA CYS A 393 -11.43 9.15 9.78
C CYS A 393 -11.76 9.34 11.26
N ALA A 394 -13.04 9.53 11.60
CA ALA A 394 -13.50 9.62 12.98
C ALA A 394 -13.19 8.31 13.74
N PRO A 395 -12.81 8.38 15.03
CA PRO A 395 -12.58 7.19 15.87
C PRO A 395 -13.74 6.19 15.86
#